data_AF-Q165F8-F1
#
_entry.id   AF-Q165F8-F1
#
_cell.length_a   1.000
_cell.length_b   1.000
_cell.length_c   1.000
_cell.angle_alpha   90.00
_cell.angle_beta   90.00
_cell.angle_gamma   90.00
#
_symmetry.space_group_name_H-M   'P 1'
#
loop_
_entity.id
_entity.type
_entity.pdbx_description
1 polymer ?
#
loop_
_entity_poly.entity_id
_entity_poly.type
_entity_poly.pdbx_seq_one_letter_code
_entity_poly.pdbx_strand_id
1 'polypeptide(L)'
;MLHDHGNKVHVGFNRIFHVECLSAASLSGPYLRTVDRTLVLARRSRKGGCTTLGSAVDLRSRKPKSRQMSQLFPPSHRAALERLTAFVPKAGRDYAARRNYDLGPGNHTHVSTLSPYLRCRLITESEVVNAVLHRHSPAAAEKFVQEVFWRTYWKGWLELRPAVWTQYQMALDQAWNDVQTQAGLRARWENACRGETGIHCFDAWARELVETGYLHNHARMWFASIWIFTLELPWELGADFFLRHLLDGDPASNTLGWRWVAGIQTQGKTYLARTSNISKFTENRFHPKWQLAGEAIPRHAPLPPEPRSLPAGDAFDPALRTGFLLHEEDLSPGFFLNMVDPHACGVLQPQTKLGPLESAPHIAAFRSAALDDVTTRWSERLGPQAPLTSHSDVEAWAKAQNLEQIVTPYAPVGPVATLLAQASKSDHTPPIIQLMRPYDRMTWPHATRGFFPFKKKLPTFIADIQAA
;
A
#
# COMPACT_ATOMS: atom_id res chain seq x y z
N MET A 1 -52.76 40.31 28.16
CA MET A 1 -51.85 39.71 29.15
C MET A 1 -50.74 38.99 28.40
N LEU A 2 -49.51 39.15 28.90
CA LEU A 2 -48.24 38.79 28.27
C LEU A 2 -47.96 37.28 28.26
N HIS A 3 -47.19 36.87 27.24
CA HIS A 3 -46.23 35.74 27.09
C HIS A 3 -46.47 34.38 27.78
N ASP A 4 -46.37 33.29 27.00
CA ASP A 4 -45.26 32.32 27.14
C ASP A 4 -45.07 31.42 25.89
N HIS A 5 -43.86 30.86 25.75
CA HIS A 5 -43.27 30.12 24.63
C HIS A 5 -43.81 28.70 24.37
N GLY A 6 -43.67 28.22 23.11
CA GLY A 6 -43.91 26.81 22.75
C GLY A 6 -43.39 26.44 21.36
N ASN A 7 -42.28 25.69 21.35
CA ASN A 7 -41.48 25.25 20.21
C ASN A 7 -42.22 24.35 19.20
N LYS A 8 -41.92 24.51 17.91
CA LYS A 8 -42.36 23.64 16.81
C LYS A 8 -41.48 22.40 16.70
N VAL A 9 -42.09 21.22 16.73
CA VAL A 9 -41.46 19.94 16.37
C VAL A 9 -41.59 19.72 14.86
N HIS A 10 -40.46 19.67 14.15
CA HIS A 10 -40.39 19.14 12.79
C HIS A 10 -40.01 17.66 12.83
N VAL A 11 -40.82 16.83 12.19
CA VAL A 11 -40.70 15.37 12.08
C VAL A 11 -39.51 15.01 11.20
N GLY A 12 -38.49 14.40 11.81
CA GLY A 12 -37.34 13.82 11.12
C GLY A 12 -37.57 12.35 10.78
N PHE A 13 -37.49 12.03 9.48
CA PHE A 13 -37.33 10.66 9.00
C PHE A 13 -35.93 10.16 9.34
N ASN A 14 -35.84 9.22 10.28
CA ASN A 14 -34.60 8.54 10.66
C ASN A 14 -34.73 7.05 10.33
N ARG A 15 -33.90 6.54 9.41
CA ARG A 15 -33.70 5.09 9.24
C ARG A 15 -32.25 4.76 8.89
N ILE A 16 -31.70 3.91 9.76
CA ILE A 16 -30.77 2.80 9.51
C ILE A 16 -29.27 3.16 9.40
N PHE A 17 -28.52 2.79 10.44
CA PHE A 17 -27.55 1.67 10.40
C PHE A 17 -27.24 1.21 11.84
N HIS A 18 -27.94 0.16 12.28
CA HIS A 18 -27.53 -0.69 13.40
C HIS A 18 -26.76 -1.87 12.81
N VAL A 19 -25.53 -2.10 13.28
CA VAL A 19 -24.86 -3.40 13.15
C VAL A 19 -24.93 -4.02 14.53
N GLU A 20 -25.62 -5.16 14.60
CA GLU A 20 -25.85 -5.94 15.80
C GLU A 20 -24.54 -6.38 16.45
N CYS A 21 -24.28 -5.82 17.64
CA CYS A 21 -23.51 -6.49 18.67
C CYS A 21 -24.41 -7.58 19.27
N LEU A 22 -24.08 -8.85 19.06
CA LEU A 22 -24.61 -9.90 19.93
C LEU A 22 -23.92 -9.77 21.29
N SER A 23 -24.66 -9.14 22.21
CA SER A 23 -24.48 -9.21 23.65
C SER A 23 -24.71 -10.66 24.10
N ALA A 24 -23.71 -11.25 24.75
CA ALA A 24 -23.85 -12.51 25.44
C ALA A 24 -24.54 -12.26 26.79
N ALA A 25 -25.78 -12.75 26.91
CA ALA A 25 -26.48 -12.83 28.18
C ALA A 25 -25.76 -13.80 29.13
N SER A 26 -25.63 -13.38 30.38
CA SER A 26 -25.14 -14.09 31.54
C SER A 26 -25.88 -15.41 31.79
N LEU A 27 -25.13 -16.51 31.94
CA LEU A 27 -25.55 -17.65 32.75
C LEU A 27 -24.39 -18.05 33.66
N SER A 28 -24.67 -17.99 34.97
CA SER A 28 -23.87 -18.43 36.10
C SER A 28 -23.96 -19.95 36.28
N GLY A 29 -22.89 -20.57 36.79
CA GLY A 29 -22.91 -21.96 37.28
C GLY A 29 -21.53 -22.64 37.32
N PRO A 30 -21.04 -23.14 38.48
CA PRO A 30 -19.66 -23.56 38.67
C PRO A 30 -19.46 -25.06 38.41
N TYR A 31 -18.30 -25.47 37.90
CA TYR A 31 -17.79 -26.82 38.14
C TYR A 31 -16.25 -26.84 38.18
N LEU A 32 -15.75 -27.22 39.35
CA LEU A 32 -14.39 -27.65 39.64
C LEU A 32 -14.07 -28.96 38.90
N ARG A 33 -12.81 -29.13 38.46
CA ARG A 33 -12.00 -30.32 38.75
C ARG A 33 -10.53 -30.15 38.36
N THR A 34 -9.70 -30.26 39.39
CA THR A 34 -8.29 -30.64 39.50
C THR A 34 -7.91 -31.81 38.59
N VAL A 35 -6.67 -31.83 38.07
CA VAL A 35 -5.68 -32.94 37.91
C VAL A 35 -4.49 -32.31 37.12
N ASP A 36 -3.19 -32.54 37.30
CA ASP A 36 -2.29 -33.01 38.34
C ASP A 36 -0.87 -32.72 37.78
N ARG A 37 0.10 -32.57 38.67
CA ARG A 37 1.51 -32.29 38.38
C ARG A 37 2.17 -33.51 37.71
N THR A 38 3.07 -33.27 36.76
CA THR A 38 4.26 -34.13 36.65
C THR A 38 5.46 -33.33 36.19
N LEU A 39 6.43 -33.18 37.12
CA LEU A 39 7.80 -32.78 36.86
C LEU A 39 8.51 -33.88 36.05
N VAL A 40 9.30 -33.49 35.05
CA VAL A 40 10.42 -34.30 34.59
C VAL A 40 11.70 -33.48 34.69
N LEU A 41 12.61 -34.01 35.52
CA LEU A 41 13.96 -33.56 35.79
C LEU A 41 14.83 -33.68 34.54
N ALA A 42 15.52 -32.59 34.16
CA ALA A 42 16.68 -32.67 33.26
C ALA A 42 17.95 -32.29 34.03
N ARG A 43 18.87 -33.24 34.11
CA ARG A 43 20.16 -33.19 34.80
C ARG A 43 21.09 -32.13 34.18
N ARG A 44 21.83 -31.46 35.07
CA ARG A 44 23.02 -30.64 34.76
C ARG A 44 24.11 -31.48 34.10
N SER A 45 24.76 -30.92 33.08
CA SER A 45 26.18 -31.16 32.80
C SER A 45 26.84 -29.83 32.46
N ARG A 46 27.86 -29.46 33.26
CA ARG A 46 28.76 -28.33 33.00
C ARG A 46 29.87 -28.82 32.09
N LYS A 47 30.24 -28.05 31.08
CA LYS A 47 31.64 -27.80 30.71
C LYS A 47 31.72 -26.43 30.04
N GLY A 48 32.57 -25.57 30.60
CA GLY A 48 32.86 -24.25 30.09
C GLY A 48 33.76 -24.29 28.86
N GLY A 49 33.72 -23.20 28.11
CA GLY A 49 34.56 -22.97 26.93
C GLY A 49 34.26 -21.58 26.39
N CYS A 50 34.92 -20.57 26.97
CA CYS A 50 34.97 -19.23 26.44
C CYS A 50 35.62 -19.28 25.04
N THR A 51 34.88 -18.90 24.01
CA THR A 51 35.44 -18.56 22.69
C THR A 51 34.64 -17.41 22.11
N THR A 52 35.31 -16.26 22.01
CA THR A 52 34.90 -15.10 21.22
C THR A 52 34.80 -15.49 19.75
N LEU A 53 33.61 -15.45 19.18
CA LEU A 53 33.39 -15.55 17.73
C LEU A 53 32.28 -14.57 17.33
N GLY A 54 32.68 -13.45 16.74
CA GLY A 54 31.80 -12.70 15.86
C GLY A 54 31.35 -13.62 14.74
N SER A 55 30.04 -13.80 14.59
CA SER A 55 29.47 -14.52 13.46
C SER A 55 28.31 -13.71 12.90
N ALA A 56 28.53 -13.22 11.67
CA ALA A 56 27.46 -12.79 10.79
C ALA A 56 26.49 -13.96 10.63
N VAL A 57 25.21 -13.68 10.86
CA VAL A 57 24.13 -14.67 10.71
C VAL A 57 23.98 -14.99 9.22
N ASP A 58 24.50 -16.14 8.80
CA ASP A 58 24.30 -16.69 7.45
C ASP A 58 22.86 -17.23 7.34
N LEU A 59 21.95 -16.35 6.92
CA LEU A 59 20.57 -16.67 6.54
C LEU A 59 20.55 -17.47 5.22
N ARG A 60 20.97 -18.74 5.24
CA ARG A 60 20.66 -19.68 4.15
C ARG A 60 19.32 -20.36 4.40
N SER A 61 18.24 -19.58 4.36
CA SER A 61 16.95 -20.13 3.95
C SER A 61 16.99 -20.33 2.43
N ARG A 62 16.43 -21.44 1.93
CA ARG A 62 16.35 -21.72 0.49
C ARG A 62 15.63 -20.56 -0.20
N LYS A 63 16.39 -19.67 -0.84
CA LYS A 63 15.85 -18.57 -1.66
C LYS A 63 14.90 -19.18 -2.69
N PRO A 64 13.61 -18.80 -2.76
CA PRO A 64 12.82 -19.08 -3.94
C PRO A 64 13.55 -18.43 -5.11
N LYS A 65 13.82 -19.21 -6.17
CA LYS A 65 14.49 -18.68 -7.37
C LYS A 65 13.58 -17.58 -7.93
N SER A 66 14.10 -16.36 -8.09
CA SER A 66 13.39 -15.18 -8.64
C SER A 66 12.54 -15.47 -9.90
N ARG A 67 12.91 -16.50 -10.68
CA ARG A 67 12.15 -17.07 -11.80
C ARG A 67 10.73 -17.57 -11.49
N GLN A 68 10.42 -18.02 -10.26
CA GLN A 68 9.06 -18.49 -9.93
C GLN A 68 8.09 -17.32 -9.68
N MET A 69 8.58 -16.18 -9.18
CA MET A 69 7.74 -15.02 -8.89
C MET A 69 7.35 -14.23 -10.13
N SER A 70 8.26 -14.13 -11.12
CA SER A 70 7.96 -13.49 -12.40
C SER A 70 6.82 -14.16 -13.18
N GLN A 71 6.43 -15.38 -12.79
CA GLN A 71 5.28 -16.07 -13.39
C GLN A 71 3.93 -15.64 -12.80
N LEU A 72 3.86 -15.25 -11.52
CA LEU A 72 2.61 -14.82 -10.88
C LEU A 72 2.21 -13.41 -11.30
N PHE A 73 3.18 -12.51 -11.39
CA PHE A 73 2.97 -11.11 -11.78
C PHE A 73 3.98 -10.71 -12.86
N PRO A 74 3.79 -11.12 -14.14
CA PRO A 74 4.67 -10.70 -15.21
C PRO A 74 4.61 -9.16 -15.34
N PRO A 75 5.74 -8.44 -15.25
CA PRO A 75 5.80 -6.98 -15.15
C PRO A 75 5.69 -6.30 -16.52
N SER A 76 4.54 -6.44 -17.20
CA SER A 76 4.32 -5.82 -18.52
C SER A 76 2.92 -5.23 -18.65
N HIS A 77 2.78 -4.23 -19.50
CA HIS A 77 1.47 -3.68 -19.88
C HIS A 77 0.55 -4.77 -20.46
N ARG A 78 1.09 -5.67 -21.29
CA ARG A 78 0.31 -6.78 -21.86
C ARG A 78 -0.25 -7.71 -20.79
N ALA A 79 0.56 -8.14 -19.83
CA ALA A 79 0.10 -9.00 -18.74
C ALA A 79 -0.94 -8.31 -17.85
N ALA A 80 -0.80 -7.00 -17.63
CA ALA A 80 -1.79 -6.20 -16.94
C ALA A 80 -3.15 -6.17 -17.66
N LEU A 81 -3.15 -6.00 -18.99
CA LEU A 81 -4.36 -6.03 -19.81
C LEU A 81 -5.00 -7.42 -19.89
N GLU A 82 -4.20 -8.49 -20.04
CA GLU A 82 -4.68 -9.88 -20.03
C GLU A 82 -5.40 -10.17 -18.70
N ARG A 83 -4.82 -9.73 -17.58
CA ARG A 83 -5.43 -9.86 -16.25
C ARG A 83 -6.70 -9.03 -16.09
N LEU A 84 -6.70 -7.78 -16.55
CA LEU A 84 -7.89 -6.92 -16.54
C LEU A 84 -9.02 -7.59 -17.32
N THR A 85 -8.74 -8.04 -18.54
CA THR A 85 -9.70 -8.72 -19.42
C THR A 85 -10.29 -9.95 -18.75
N ALA A 86 -9.47 -10.79 -18.12
CA ALA A 86 -9.93 -11.98 -17.39
C ALA A 86 -10.79 -11.63 -16.16
N PHE A 87 -10.57 -10.48 -15.53
CA PHE A 87 -11.29 -10.05 -14.34
C PHE A 87 -12.59 -9.30 -14.65
N VAL A 88 -12.67 -8.52 -15.73
CA VAL A 88 -13.83 -7.67 -16.07
C VAL A 88 -15.17 -8.41 -15.96
N PRO A 89 -15.36 -9.65 -16.46
CA PRO A 89 -16.62 -10.37 -16.30
C PRO A 89 -17.07 -10.57 -14.84
N LYS A 90 -16.12 -10.64 -13.90
CA LYS A 90 -16.34 -10.88 -12.46
C LYS A 90 -16.50 -9.60 -11.64
N ALA A 91 -16.21 -8.43 -12.20
CA ALA A 91 -16.15 -7.15 -11.49
C ALA A 91 -17.48 -6.63 -10.92
N GLY A 92 -18.62 -7.25 -11.30
CA GLY A 92 -19.95 -6.91 -10.80
C GLY A 92 -20.34 -7.64 -9.51
N ARG A 93 -21.46 -8.38 -9.55
CA ARG A 93 -22.03 -9.08 -8.38
C ARG A 93 -21.09 -10.12 -7.76
N ASP A 94 -20.33 -10.83 -8.57
CA ASP A 94 -19.41 -11.88 -8.08
C ASP A 94 -18.32 -11.27 -7.19
N TYR A 95 -17.68 -10.19 -7.64
CA TYR A 95 -16.74 -9.43 -6.83
C TYR A 95 -17.40 -8.94 -5.54
N ALA A 96 -18.58 -8.32 -5.62
CA ALA A 96 -19.28 -7.79 -4.45
C ALA A 96 -19.55 -8.87 -3.39
N ALA A 97 -19.92 -10.09 -3.81
CA ALA A 97 -20.23 -11.20 -2.91
C ALA A 97 -18.97 -11.90 -2.34
N ARG A 98 -17.88 -11.97 -3.12
CA ARG A 98 -16.75 -12.86 -2.82
C ARG A 98 -15.41 -12.15 -2.53
N ARG A 99 -15.30 -10.82 -2.70
CA ARG A 99 -14.04 -10.05 -2.47
C ARG A 99 -13.43 -10.16 -1.07
N ASN A 100 -14.16 -10.70 -0.09
CA ASN A 100 -13.71 -10.82 1.30
C ASN A 100 -13.03 -12.16 1.59
N TYR A 101 -13.16 -13.15 0.71
CA TYR A 101 -12.66 -14.50 0.94
C TYR A 101 -11.17 -14.61 0.59
N ASP A 102 -10.36 -15.03 1.57
CA ASP A 102 -8.95 -15.39 1.42
C ASP A 102 -8.80 -16.91 1.36
N LEU A 103 -8.74 -17.43 0.13
CA LEU A 103 -8.62 -18.86 -0.18
C LEU A 103 -7.16 -19.35 -0.24
N GLY A 104 -6.22 -18.51 0.20
CA GLY A 104 -4.80 -18.82 0.26
C GLY A 104 -4.02 -18.56 -1.03
N PRO A 105 -2.70 -18.85 -1.01
CA PRO A 105 -1.79 -18.52 -2.09
C PRO A 105 -2.26 -19.07 -3.45
N GLY A 106 -2.26 -18.20 -4.46
CA GLY A 106 -2.65 -18.56 -5.83
C GLY A 106 -4.17 -18.66 -6.08
N ASN A 107 -5.01 -18.61 -5.05
CA ASN A 107 -6.47 -18.77 -5.17
C ASN A 107 -7.24 -17.44 -5.07
N HIS A 108 -6.63 -16.34 -5.52
CA HIS A 108 -7.20 -14.98 -5.48
C HIS A 108 -8.22 -14.73 -6.61
N THR A 109 -9.05 -15.72 -6.96
CA THR A 109 -9.88 -15.75 -8.18
C THR A 109 -11.08 -14.80 -8.18
N HIS A 110 -11.41 -14.23 -7.02
CA HIS A 110 -12.56 -13.34 -6.79
C HIS A 110 -12.18 -11.87 -6.67
N VAL A 111 -10.89 -11.55 -6.78
CA VAL A 111 -10.37 -10.18 -6.80
C VAL A 111 -9.55 -9.99 -8.07
N SER A 112 -9.25 -8.72 -8.40
CA SER A 112 -8.62 -8.41 -9.69
C SER A 112 -7.14 -8.75 -9.75
N THR A 113 -6.44 -8.74 -8.60
CA THR A 113 -4.97 -8.85 -8.53
C THR A 113 -4.23 -7.87 -9.46
N LEU A 114 -4.86 -6.72 -9.75
CA LEU A 114 -4.31 -5.66 -10.59
C LEU A 114 -3.45 -4.65 -9.83
N SER A 115 -3.41 -4.72 -8.50
CA SER A 115 -2.74 -3.72 -7.67
C SER A 115 -1.24 -3.55 -7.98
N PRO A 116 -0.44 -4.59 -8.32
CA PRO A 116 0.95 -4.39 -8.74
C PRO A 116 1.10 -3.54 -10.01
N TYR A 117 0.17 -3.66 -10.95
CA TYR A 117 0.18 -2.90 -12.21
C TYR A 117 -0.35 -1.48 -12.04
N LEU A 118 -1.41 -1.32 -11.26
CA LEU A 118 -1.97 -0.01 -10.93
C LEU A 118 -1.02 0.81 -10.06
N ARG A 119 -0.21 0.16 -9.20
CA ARG A 119 0.78 0.84 -8.35
C ARG A 119 1.74 1.71 -9.16
N CYS A 120 2.24 1.17 -10.27
CA CYS A 120 3.17 1.84 -11.17
C CYS A 120 2.50 2.32 -12.46
N ARG A 121 1.17 2.34 -12.55
CA ARG A 121 0.41 2.71 -13.77
C ARG A 121 0.91 2.03 -15.05
N LEU A 122 1.24 0.74 -15.00
CA LEU A 122 1.34 -0.09 -16.22
C LEU A 122 -0.03 -0.21 -16.92
N ILE A 123 -1.11 -0.02 -16.17
CA ILE A 123 -2.44 0.33 -16.64
C ILE A 123 -2.97 1.42 -15.69
N THR A 124 -3.81 2.32 -16.20
CA THR A 124 -4.33 3.46 -15.46
C THR A 124 -5.66 3.15 -14.77
N GLU A 125 -5.98 3.97 -13.78
CA GLU A 125 -7.25 3.94 -13.06
C GLU A 125 -8.43 4.15 -14.03
N SER A 126 -8.29 5.07 -14.98
CA SER A 126 -9.30 5.35 -16.01
C SER A 126 -9.53 4.16 -16.93
N GLU A 127 -8.48 3.49 -17.42
CA GLU A 127 -8.61 2.29 -18.26
C GLU A 127 -9.35 1.16 -17.53
N VAL A 128 -9.04 0.94 -16.24
CA VAL A 128 -9.70 -0.08 -15.43
C VAL A 128 -11.18 0.26 -15.19
N VAL A 129 -11.49 1.50 -14.81
CA VAL A 129 -12.87 1.95 -14.59
C VAL A 129 -13.67 1.84 -15.88
N ASN A 130 -13.14 2.34 -17.00
CA ASN A 130 -13.80 2.25 -18.29
C ASN A 130 -14.02 0.80 -18.69
N ALA A 131 -13.01 -0.08 -18.66
CA ALA A 131 -13.17 -1.49 -19.05
C ALA A 131 -14.28 -2.21 -18.25
N VAL A 132 -14.40 -1.91 -16.96
CA VAL A 132 -15.46 -2.49 -16.11
C VAL A 132 -16.83 -1.92 -16.45
N LEU A 133 -16.95 -0.59 -16.65
CA LEU A 133 -18.22 0.07 -16.94
C LEU A 133 -18.71 -0.15 -18.37
N HIS A 134 -17.84 -0.54 -19.31
CA HIS A 134 -18.26 -1.03 -20.62
C HIS A 134 -19.01 -2.37 -20.52
N ARG A 135 -18.75 -3.17 -19.48
CA ARG A 135 -19.38 -4.50 -19.29
C ARG A 135 -20.53 -4.50 -18.30
N HIS A 136 -20.43 -3.71 -17.25
CA HIS A 136 -21.37 -3.70 -16.11
C HIS A 136 -21.94 -2.31 -15.92
N SER A 137 -23.19 -2.21 -15.48
CA SER A 137 -23.75 -0.93 -15.07
C SER A 137 -22.99 -0.36 -13.85
N PRO A 138 -22.95 0.97 -13.66
CA PRO A 138 -22.34 1.58 -12.49
C PRO A 138 -22.85 1.02 -11.16
N ALA A 139 -24.14 0.68 -11.08
CA ALA A 139 -24.74 0.05 -9.91
C ALA A 139 -24.24 -1.38 -9.66
N ALA A 140 -24.06 -2.18 -10.72
CA ALA A 140 -23.58 -3.56 -10.60
C ALA A 140 -22.09 -3.62 -10.22
N ALA A 141 -21.28 -2.69 -10.75
CA ALA A 141 -19.84 -2.60 -10.47
C ALA A 141 -19.48 -1.67 -9.30
N GLU A 142 -20.48 -1.13 -8.57
CA GLU A 142 -20.32 -0.07 -7.58
C GLU A 142 -19.21 -0.39 -6.55
N LYS A 143 -19.14 -1.65 -6.11
CA LYS A 143 -18.13 -2.12 -5.16
C LYS A 143 -16.73 -2.11 -5.75
N PHE A 144 -16.52 -2.67 -6.94
CA PHE A 144 -15.18 -2.70 -7.53
C PHE A 144 -14.68 -1.29 -7.87
N VAL A 145 -15.55 -0.46 -8.45
CA VAL A 145 -15.21 0.93 -8.77
C VAL A 145 -14.84 1.73 -7.51
N GLN A 146 -15.56 1.55 -6.41
CA GLN A 146 -15.19 2.16 -5.12
C GLN A 146 -13.78 1.77 -4.67
N GLU A 147 -13.34 0.55 -4.92
CA GLU A 147 -12.02 0.06 -4.49
C GLU A 147 -10.89 0.65 -5.33
N VAL A 148 -11.12 0.90 -6.62
CA VAL A 148 -10.21 1.70 -7.45
C VAL A 148 -10.10 3.12 -6.87
N PHE A 149 -11.22 3.74 -6.53
CA PHE A 149 -11.26 5.08 -5.95
C PHE A 149 -10.76 5.16 -4.50
N TRP A 150 -10.73 4.06 -3.74
CA TRP A 150 -10.08 4.01 -2.43
C TRP A 150 -8.57 4.25 -2.55
N ARG A 151 -7.91 3.65 -3.55
CA ARG A 151 -6.50 3.92 -3.86
C ARG A 151 -6.30 5.40 -4.18
N THR A 152 -7.15 5.96 -5.04
CA THR A 152 -7.09 7.38 -5.43
C THR A 152 -7.31 8.32 -4.25
N TYR A 153 -8.29 8.00 -3.40
CA TYR A 153 -8.54 8.72 -2.16
C TYR A 153 -7.32 8.70 -1.24
N TRP A 154 -6.68 7.54 -1.04
CA TRP A 154 -5.49 7.46 -0.18
C TRP A 154 -4.32 8.25 -0.75
N LYS A 155 -4.03 8.15 -2.05
CA LYS A 155 -2.99 8.97 -2.71
C LYS A 155 -3.26 10.46 -2.51
N GLY A 156 -4.47 10.93 -2.84
CA GLY A 156 -4.84 12.32 -2.65
C GLY A 156 -4.78 12.76 -1.18
N TRP A 157 -5.24 11.93 -0.24
CA TRP A 157 -5.23 12.28 1.17
C TRP A 157 -3.82 12.48 1.71
N LEU A 158 -2.87 11.60 1.34
CA LEU A 158 -1.47 11.75 1.72
C LEU A 158 -0.82 12.93 1.02
N GLU A 159 -1.15 13.16 -0.26
CA GLU A 159 -0.61 14.27 -1.05
C GLU A 159 -0.95 15.64 -0.43
N LEU A 160 -2.16 15.76 0.11
CA LEU A 160 -2.61 16.95 0.83
C LEU A 160 -1.96 17.07 2.23
N ARG A 161 -1.27 16.04 2.72
CA ARG A 161 -0.68 15.97 4.07
C ARG A 161 0.68 15.26 4.09
N PRO A 162 1.67 15.78 3.35
CA PRO A 162 2.97 15.13 3.16
C PRO A 162 3.69 14.85 4.49
N ALA A 163 3.48 15.70 5.51
CA ALA A 163 4.10 15.53 6.83
C ALA A 163 3.77 14.18 7.50
N VAL A 164 2.63 13.54 7.17
CA VAL A 164 2.28 12.22 7.69
C VAL A 164 3.28 11.15 7.25
N TRP A 165 3.78 11.25 6.01
CA TRP A 165 4.81 10.34 5.50
C TRP A 165 6.14 10.56 6.22
N THR A 166 6.56 11.82 6.37
CA THR A 166 7.80 12.16 7.10
C THR A 166 7.74 11.71 8.56
N GLN A 167 6.60 11.91 9.24
CA GLN A 167 6.40 11.45 10.61
C GLN A 167 6.48 9.92 10.72
N TYR A 168 5.90 9.20 9.76
CA TYR A 168 6.05 7.75 9.68
C TYR A 168 7.52 7.33 9.54
N GLN A 169 8.29 7.98 8.66
CA GLN A 169 9.71 7.66 8.46
C GLN A 169 10.53 7.90 9.75
N MET A 170 10.31 9.03 10.43
CA MET A 170 10.98 9.31 11.71
C MET A 170 10.62 8.30 12.80
N ALA A 171 9.34 7.91 12.90
CA ALA A 171 8.90 6.91 13.86
C ALA A 171 9.42 5.51 13.52
N LEU A 172 9.56 5.17 12.24
CA LEU A 172 10.18 3.94 11.77
C LEU A 172 11.66 3.87 12.16
N ASP A 173 12.42 4.96 11.97
CA ASP A 173 13.83 5.02 12.37
C ASP A 173 14.00 4.81 13.87
N GLN A 174 13.13 5.43 14.69
CA GLN A 174 13.12 5.21 16.14
C GLN A 174 12.77 3.77 16.49
N ALA A 175 11.71 3.20 15.91
CA ALA A 175 11.30 1.82 16.17
C ALA A 175 12.39 0.81 15.74
N TRP A 176 13.14 1.12 14.68
CA TRP A 176 14.28 0.33 14.26
C TRP A 176 15.44 0.40 15.25
N ASN A 177 15.78 1.59 15.76
CA ASN A 177 16.76 1.74 16.83
C ASN A 177 16.35 0.95 18.08
N ASP A 178 15.07 0.91 18.41
CA ASP A 178 14.55 0.12 19.52
C ASP A 178 14.71 -1.39 19.28
N VAL A 179 14.45 -1.88 18.06
CA VAL A 179 14.77 -3.28 17.68
C VAL A 179 16.26 -3.58 17.84
N GLN A 180 17.13 -2.62 17.53
CA GLN A 180 18.58 -2.80 17.68
C GLN A 180 19.04 -2.78 19.15
N THR A 181 18.29 -2.16 20.06
CA THR A 181 18.72 -1.99 21.46
C THR A 181 17.94 -2.86 22.45
N GLN A 182 16.76 -3.36 22.09
CA GLN A 182 15.84 -4.09 22.97
C GLN A 182 15.67 -5.55 22.52
N ALA A 183 16.38 -6.48 23.16
CA ALA A 183 16.41 -7.90 22.76
C ALA A 183 15.01 -8.56 22.71
N GLY A 184 14.12 -8.23 23.64
CA GLY A 184 12.75 -8.78 23.67
C GLY A 184 11.89 -8.31 22.49
N LEU A 185 11.99 -7.02 22.12
CA LEU A 185 11.32 -6.48 20.94
C LEU A 185 11.89 -7.10 19.67
N ARG A 186 13.23 -7.20 19.59
CA ARG A 186 13.93 -7.83 18.46
C ARG A 186 13.43 -9.25 18.21
N ALA A 187 13.38 -10.10 19.23
CA ALA A 187 12.94 -11.47 19.08
C ALA A 187 11.49 -11.58 18.57
N ARG A 188 10.57 -10.76 19.09
CA ARG A 188 9.17 -10.75 18.62
C ARG A 188 9.06 -10.26 17.18
N TRP A 189 9.76 -9.18 16.84
CA TRP A 189 9.79 -8.62 15.49
C TRP A 189 10.36 -9.63 14.48
N GLU A 190 11.50 -10.25 14.81
CA GLU A 190 12.12 -11.26 13.98
C GLU A 190 11.22 -12.48 13.76
N ASN A 191 10.60 -13.01 14.82
CA ASN A 191 9.65 -14.12 14.71
C ASN A 191 8.44 -13.73 13.84
N ALA A 192 7.94 -12.50 13.97
CA ALA A 192 6.85 -12.02 13.13
C ALA A 192 7.26 -11.95 11.65
N CYS A 193 8.44 -11.41 11.34
CA CYS A 193 8.95 -11.33 9.97
C CYS A 193 9.24 -12.71 9.35
N ARG A 194 9.67 -13.70 10.14
CA ARG A 194 9.89 -15.09 9.67
C ARG A 194 8.61 -15.91 9.58
N GLY A 195 7.50 -15.41 10.13
CA GLY A 195 6.27 -16.18 10.29
C GLY A 195 6.47 -17.36 11.25
N GLU A 196 7.03 -17.10 12.43
CA GLU A 196 7.34 -18.09 13.48
C GLU A 196 6.73 -17.65 14.81
N THR A 197 5.56 -17.02 14.77
CA THR A 197 4.86 -16.49 15.95
C THR A 197 4.08 -17.57 16.72
N GLY A 198 3.78 -18.69 16.06
CA GLY A 198 2.88 -19.73 16.59
C GLY A 198 1.41 -19.46 16.30
N ILE A 199 1.06 -18.32 15.69
CA ILE A 199 -0.28 -18.00 15.22
C ILE A 199 -0.38 -18.44 13.77
N HIS A 200 -0.96 -19.62 13.53
CA HIS A 200 -0.89 -20.31 12.23
C HIS A 200 -1.32 -19.45 11.03
N CYS A 201 -2.39 -18.65 11.16
CA CYS A 201 -2.82 -17.77 10.07
C CYS A 201 -1.83 -16.63 9.79
N PHE A 202 -1.31 -15.99 10.83
CA PHE A 202 -0.32 -14.92 10.71
C PHE A 202 0.97 -15.43 10.07
N ASP A 203 1.46 -16.59 10.55
CA ASP A 203 2.67 -17.22 10.05
C ASP A 203 2.55 -17.60 8.57
N ALA A 204 1.39 -18.11 8.15
CA ALA A 204 1.10 -18.40 6.74
C ALA A 204 1.08 -17.14 5.87
N TRP A 205 0.46 -16.05 6.33
CA TRP A 205 0.40 -14.78 5.60
C TRP A 205 1.77 -14.08 5.50
N ALA A 206 2.59 -14.13 6.57
CA ALA A 206 3.95 -13.61 6.55
C ALA A 206 4.78 -14.28 5.46
N ARG A 207 4.73 -15.62 5.40
CA ARG A 207 5.43 -16.41 4.38
C ARG A 207 4.87 -16.18 2.98
N GLU A 208 3.54 -16.18 2.80
CA GLU A 208 2.90 -15.88 1.51
C GLU A 208 3.35 -14.52 0.96
N LEU A 209 3.38 -13.49 1.81
CA LEU A 209 3.82 -12.15 1.40
C LEU A 209 5.30 -12.15 0.96
N VAL A 210 6.19 -12.77 1.74
CA VAL A 210 7.62 -12.84 1.41
C VAL A 210 7.87 -13.64 0.12
N GLU A 211 7.13 -14.73 -0.07
CA GLU A 211 7.30 -15.66 -1.20
C GLU A 211 6.67 -15.15 -2.50
N THR A 212 5.53 -14.46 -2.43
CA THR A 212 4.73 -14.11 -3.62
C THR A 212 4.71 -12.61 -3.92
N GLY A 213 5.07 -11.78 -2.95
CA GLY A 213 4.98 -10.33 -3.04
C GLY A 213 3.55 -9.78 -3.12
N TYR A 214 2.56 -10.60 -2.79
CA TYR A 214 1.15 -10.25 -2.76
C TYR A 214 0.49 -10.85 -1.52
N LEU A 215 -0.51 -10.14 -0.98
CA LEU A 215 -1.37 -10.66 0.08
C LEU A 215 -2.79 -10.13 -0.12
N HIS A 216 -3.81 -10.96 0.14
CA HIS A 216 -5.21 -10.57 0.04
C HIS A 216 -5.56 -9.42 1.02
N ASN A 217 -6.41 -8.46 0.64
CA ASN A 217 -6.68 -7.27 1.46
C ASN A 217 -7.23 -7.60 2.86
N HIS A 218 -8.15 -8.57 2.98
CA HIS A 218 -8.62 -8.99 4.32
C HIS A 218 -7.51 -9.61 5.16
N ALA A 219 -6.63 -10.41 4.54
CA ALA A 219 -5.46 -10.95 5.22
C ALA A 219 -4.51 -9.84 5.68
N ARG A 220 -4.31 -8.79 4.88
CA ARG A 220 -3.56 -7.59 5.29
C ARG A 220 -4.15 -6.92 6.53
N MET A 221 -5.48 -6.76 6.59
CA MET A 221 -6.16 -6.17 7.74
C MET A 221 -6.01 -7.02 9.00
N TRP A 222 -6.19 -8.35 8.89
CA TRP A 222 -6.00 -9.26 10.02
C TRP A 222 -4.53 -9.30 10.46
N PHE A 223 -3.59 -9.37 9.51
CA PHE A 223 -2.16 -9.34 9.76
C PHE A 223 -1.76 -8.09 10.56
N ALA A 224 -2.16 -6.90 10.10
CA ALA A 224 -1.85 -5.65 10.78
C ALA A 224 -2.47 -5.59 12.18
N SER A 225 -3.69 -6.10 12.34
CA SER A 225 -4.35 -6.14 13.65
C SER A 225 -3.62 -7.06 14.64
N ILE A 226 -3.23 -8.26 14.19
CA ILE A 226 -2.46 -9.22 14.99
C ILE A 226 -1.09 -8.63 15.34
N TRP A 227 -0.40 -8.02 14.37
CA TRP A 227 0.86 -7.33 14.57
C TRP A 227 0.80 -6.29 15.70
N ILE A 228 -0.21 -5.40 15.65
CA ILE A 228 -0.30 -4.25 16.57
C ILE A 228 -0.81 -4.68 17.95
N PHE A 229 -1.84 -5.51 18.01
CA PHE A 229 -2.61 -5.75 19.24
C PHE A 229 -2.31 -7.10 19.89
N THR A 230 -1.92 -8.11 19.11
CA THR A 230 -1.63 -9.45 19.64
C THR A 230 -0.14 -9.65 19.89
N LEU A 231 0.70 -9.22 18.94
CA LEU A 231 2.17 -9.31 19.07
C LEU A 231 2.78 -8.08 19.77
N GLU A 232 1.98 -7.04 19.96
CA GLU A 232 2.37 -5.76 20.57
C GLU A 232 3.61 -5.15 19.91
N LEU A 233 3.67 -5.20 18.58
CA LEU A 233 4.74 -4.62 17.79
C LEU A 233 4.38 -3.20 17.31
N PRO A 234 5.36 -2.29 17.21
CA PRO A 234 5.18 -0.99 16.56
C PRO A 234 4.60 -1.15 15.15
N TRP A 235 3.56 -0.38 14.81
CA TRP A 235 2.87 -0.52 13.53
C TRP A 235 3.77 -0.08 12.37
N GLU A 236 4.71 0.82 12.63
CA GLU A 236 5.69 1.33 11.68
C GLU A 236 6.56 0.20 11.11
N LEU A 237 7.00 -0.72 11.98
CA LEU A 237 7.79 -1.89 11.56
C LEU A 237 6.98 -2.87 10.70
N GLY A 238 5.66 -2.96 10.94
CA GLY A 238 4.77 -3.79 10.13
C GLY A 238 4.49 -3.15 8.77
N ALA A 239 4.31 -1.82 8.74
CA ALA A 239 4.18 -1.05 7.52
C ALA A 239 5.46 -1.13 6.66
N ASP A 240 6.64 -1.08 7.27
CA ASP A 240 7.92 -1.30 6.60
C ASP A 240 8.04 -2.72 6.03
N PHE A 241 7.68 -3.74 6.82
CA PHE A 241 7.62 -5.12 6.33
C PHE A 241 6.74 -5.23 5.07
N PHE A 242 5.59 -4.58 5.05
CA PHE A 242 4.73 -4.54 3.87
C PHE A 242 5.39 -3.82 2.68
N LEU A 243 5.95 -2.63 2.87
CA LEU A 243 6.59 -1.88 1.77
C LEU A 243 7.74 -2.65 1.13
N ARG A 244 8.52 -3.39 1.93
CA ARG A 244 9.67 -4.16 1.43
C ARG A 244 9.29 -5.43 0.70
N HIS A 245 8.10 -5.99 0.95
CA HIS A 245 7.70 -7.28 0.38
C HIS A 245 6.55 -7.19 -0.61
N LEU A 246 5.74 -6.12 -0.62
CA LEU A 246 4.60 -5.97 -1.55
C LEU A 246 5.02 -5.39 -2.90
N LEU A 247 4.64 -6.09 -3.98
CA LEU A 247 4.74 -5.57 -5.36
C LEU A 247 3.89 -4.31 -5.55
N ASP A 248 2.79 -4.19 -4.80
CA ASP A 248 1.91 -3.01 -4.77
C ASP A 248 2.21 -2.06 -3.60
N GLY A 249 3.41 -2.14 -3.00
CA GLY A 249 3.85 -1.29 -1.90
C GLY A 249 3.80 0.20 -2.25
N ASP A 250 2.77 0.89 -1.75
CA ASP A 250 2.47 2.30 -2.00
C ASP A 250 2.59 3.12 -0.72
N PRO A 251 3.36 4.23 -0.69
CA PRO A 251 3.48 5.07 0.51
C PRO A 251 2.14 5.50 1.10
N ALA A 252 1.18 5.89 0.25
CA ALA A 252 -0.13 6.35 0.70
C ALA A 252 -1.00 5.20 1.21
N SER A 253 -1.28 4.22 0.35
CA SER A 253 -2.21 3.14 0.66
C SER A 253 -1.71 2.28 1.83
N ASN A 254 -0.39 2.06 1.93
CA ASN A 254 0.20 1.29 3.01
C ASN A 254 0.16 2.05 4.34
N THR A 255 0.76 3.26 4.41
CA THR A 255 0.84 4.01 5.67
C THR A 255 -0.55 4.34 6.22
N LEU A 256 -1.48 4.78 5.36
CA LEU A 256 -2.82 5.13 5.80
C LEU A 256 -3.67 3.90 6.16
N GLY A 257 -3.44 2.75 5.50
CA GLY A 257 -4.07 1.48 5.87
C GLY A 257 -3.65 0.99 7.25
N TRP A 258 -2.35 1.03 7.57
CA TRP A 258 -1.84 0.68 8.90
C TRP A 258 -2.33 1.65 9.98
N ARG A 259 -2.33 2.97 9.70
CA ARG A 259 -2.91 3.98 10.59
C ARG A 259 -4.41 3.75 10.83
N TRP A 260 -5.14 3.26 9.83
CA TRP A 260 -6.56 2.94 9.98
C TRP A 260 -6.77 1.74 10.92
N VAL A 261 -5.99 0.66 10.78
CA VAL A 261 -6.06 -0.48 11.71
C VAL A 261 -5.69 -0.08 13.14
N ALA A 262 -4.67 0.76 13.29
CA ALA A 262 -4.18 1.24 14.57
C ALA A 262 -5.14 2.23 15.30
N GLY A 263 -6.21 2.68 14.64
CA GLY A 263 -7.12 3.70 15.19
C GLY A 263 -6.56 5.12 15.17
N ILE A 264 -5.53 5.36 14.35
CA ILE A 264 -4.90 6.65 14.15
C ILE A 264 -5.62 7.44 13.05
N GLN A 265 -5.94 6.79 11.93
CA GLN A 265 -6.49 7.49 10.75
C GLN A 265 -7.90 8.02 10.99
N THR A 266 -8.72 7.25 11.71
CA THR A 266 -9.95 7.73 12.31
C THR A 266 -9.78 7.57 13.81
N GLN A 267 -9.52 8.69 14.48
CA GLN A 267 -9.09 8.71 15.87
C GLN A 267 -10.00 7.86 16.76
N GLY A 268 -9.40 6.89 17.45
CA GLY A 268 -10.07 5.99 18.38
C GLY A 268 -10.78 4.79 17.75
N LYS A 269 -10.86 4.68 16.41
CA LYS A 269 -11.54 3.57 15.73
C LYS A 269 -10.54 2.54 15.22
N THR A 270 -10.28 1.51 16.03
CA THR A 270 -9.39 0.40 15.68
C THR A 270 -10.10 -0.68 14.87
N TYR A 271 -9.30 -1.46 14.12
CA TYR A 271 -9.75 -2.72 13.54
C TYR A 271 -9.14 -3.89 14.31
N LEU A 272 -9.98 -4.64 15.03
CA LEU A 272 -9.57 -5.83 15.77
C LEU A 272 -9.93 -7.11 15.00
N ALA A 273 -8.93 -7.91 14.65
CA ALA A 273 -9.10 -9.23 14.06
C ALA A 273 -9.90 -10.14 15.00
N ARG A 274 -10.90 -10.83 14.45
CA ARG A 274 -11.77 -11.75 15.20
C ARG A 274 -11.68 -13.15 14.61
N THR A 275 -11.59 -14.15 15.48
CA THR A 275 -11.55 -15.58 15.08
C THR A 275 -12.73 -15.93 14.18
N SER A 276 -13.95 -15.49 14.51
CA SER A 276 -15.16 -15.76 13.69
C SER A 276 -15.06 -15.18 12.28
N ASN A 277 -14.46 -14.00 12.13
CA ASN A 277 -14.29 -13.34 10.84
C ASN A 277 -13.24 -14.07 9.99
N ILE A 278 -12.08 -14.39 10.59
CA ILE A 278 -11.01 -15.15 9.95
C ILE A 278 -11.53 -16.53 9.52
N SER A 279 -12.18 -17.28 10.40
CA SER A 279 -12.71 -18.61 10.07
C SER A 279 -13.75 -18.56 8.95
N LYS A 280 -14.68 -17.61 8.98
CA LYS A 280 -15.68 -17.47 7.92
C LYS A 280 -15.05 -17.19 6.56
N PHE A 281 -14.18 -16.18 6.49
CA PHE A 281 -13.65 -15.69 5.22
C PHE A 281 -12.40 -16.43 4.74
N THR A 282 -11.93 -17.41 5.50
CA THR A 282 -10.91 -18.38 5.05
C THR A 282 -11.50 -19.78 4.86
N GLU A 283 -12.83 -19.90 4.89
CA GLU A 283 -13.56 -21.18 4.79
C GLU A 283 -13.02 -22.24 5.78
N ASN A 284 -12.77 -21.81 7.02
CA ASN A 284 -12.21 -22.60 8.12
C ASN A 284 -10.79 -23.12 7.89
N ARG A 285 -10.05 -22.64 6.87
CA ARG A 285 -8.60 -22.87 6.75
C ARG A 285 -7.86 -22.43 8.02
N PHE A 286 -8.36 -21.36 8.67
CA PHE A 286 -7.82 -20.88 9.94
C PHE A 286 -8.89 -20.71 11.02
N HIS A 287 -8.53 -21.09 12.25
CA HIS A 287 -9.36 -20.92 13.44
C HIS A 287 -8.51 -20.55 14.67
N PRO A 288 -7.98 -19.31 14.75
CA PRO A 288 -7.06 -18.88 15.81
C PRO A 288 -7.83 -18.62 17.13
N LYS A 289 -8.38 -19.67 17.74
CA LYS A 289 -9.16 -19.58 18.98
C LYS A 289 -8.21 -19.30 20.15
N TRP A 290 -8.54 -18.31 20.97
CA TRP A 290 -7.75 -17.90 22.15
C TRP A 290 -6.33 -17.40 21.86
N GLN A 291 -5.97 -17.20 20.58
CA GLN A 291 -4.64 -16.73 20.18
C GLN A 291 -4.60 -15.23 19.86
N LEU A 292 -5.74 -14.57 19.75
CA LEU A 292 -5.86 -13.17 19.35
C LEU A 292 -6.16 -12.28 20.55
N ALA A 293 -5.73 -11.03 20.48
CA ALA A 293 -6.08 -10.02 21.47
C ALA A 293 -7.61 -9.88 21.64
N GLY A 294 -8.05 -9.77 22.90
CA GLY A 294 -9.47 -9.57 23.24
C GLY A 294 -9.94 -8.12 23.05
N GLU A 295 -9.01 -7.18 23.10
CA GLU A 295 -9.24 -5.74 22.97
C GLU A 295 -8.19 -5.07 22.08
N ALA A 296 -8.51 -3.88 21.57
CA ALA A 296 -7.63 -3.09 20.70
C ALA A 296 -7.58 -1.65 21.19
N ILE A 297 -6.58 -1.33 22.01
CA ILE A 297 -6.32 0.02 22.51
C ILE A 297 -5.81 0.87 21.34
N PRO A 298 -6.51 1.96 20.95
CA PRO A 298 -6.06 2.82 19.86
C PRO A 298 -4.66 3.38 20.12
N ARG A 299 -3.82 3.39 19.09
CA ARG A 299 -2.49 4.02 19.17
C ARG A 299 -2.65 5.54 19.08
N HIS A 300 -1.95 6.25 19.96
CA HIS A 300 -1.95 7.70 19.95
C HIS A 300 -1.04 8.24 18.85
N ALA A 301 -1.49 9.23 18.11
CA ALA A 301 -0.67 10.02 17.22
C ALA A 301 -1.19 11.47 17.21
N PRO A 302 -0.33 12.45 16.87
CA PRO A 302 -0.79 13.82 16.64
C PRO A 302 -1.91 13.86 15.61
N LEU A 303 -2.81 14.85 15.76
CA LEU A 303 -3.81 15.12 14.73
C LEU A 303 -3.10 15.39 13.40
N PRO A 304 -3.61 14.85 12.28
CA PRO A 304 -3.05 15.16 10.99
C PRO A 304 -3.19 16.65 10.70
N PRO A 305 -2.22 17.27 10.01
CA PRO A 305 -2.33 18.67 9.62
C PRO A 305 -3.56 18.89 8.73
N GLU A 306 -4.03 20.13 8.67
CA GLU A 306 -5.04 20.53 7.70
C GLU A 306 -4.54 20.26 6.27
N PRO A 307 -5.45 19.89 5.33
CA PRO A 307 -5.04 19.59 3.97
C PRO A 307 -4.51 20.86 3.31
N ARG A 308 -3.30 20.78 2.72
CA ARG A 308 -2.76 21.86 1.87
C ARG A 308 -3.50 21.90 0.52
N SER A 309 -3.39 22.99 -0.20
CA SER A 309 -3.78 23.01 -1.62
C SER A 309 -2.87 22.10 -2.45
N LEU A 310 -3.45 21.41 -3.44
CA LEU A 310 -2.63 20.71 -4.43
C LEU A 310 -1.77 21.71 -5.21
N PRO A 311 -0.56 21.32 -5.65
CA PRO A 311 0.16 22.07 -6.66
C PRO A 311 -0.71 22.21 -7.91
N ALA A 312 -0.72 23.39 -8.54
CA ALA A 312 -1.46 23.64 -9.77
C ALA A 312 -0.97 22.77 -10.95
N GLY A 313 0.24 22.21 -10.82
CA GLY A 313 1.00 21.58 -11.89
C GLY A 313 1.87 22.62 -12.61
N ASP A 314 2.93 22.14 -13.26
CA ASP A 314 3.87 22.99 -13.98
C ASP A 314 3.52 23.07 -15.47
N ALA A 315 3.91 24.17 -16.12
CA ALA A 315 3.89 24.31 -17.57
C ALA A 315 5.32 24.16 -18.10
N PHE A 316 5.50 23.45 -19.22
CA PHE A 316 6.78 23.37 -19.92
C PHE A 316 6.76 24.29 -21.15
N ASP A 317 7.94 24.71 -21.59
CA ASP A 317 8.10 25.45 -22.83
C ASP A 317 8.41 24.49 -23.98
N PRO A 318 7.54 24.31 -24.98
CA PRO A 318 7.78 23.37 -26.08
C PRO A 318 8.97 23.75 -26.98
N ALA A 319 9.48 24.99 -26.90
CA ALA A 319 10.63 25.42 -27.68
C ALA A 319 11.99 25.01 -27.06
N LEU A 320 12.00 24.68 -25.77
CA LEU A 320 13.23 24.32 -25.05
C LEU A 320 13.64 22.87 -25.31
N ARG A 321 14.95 22.63 -25.32
CA ARG A 321 15.51 21.29 -25.42
C ARG A 321 15.17 20.46 -24.19
N THR A 322 14.19 19.57 -24.37
CA THR A 322 13.51 18.87 -23.28
C THR A 322 13.98 17.43 -23.15
N GLY A 323 14.36 17.01 -21.95
CA GLY A 323 14.46 15.59 -21.63
C GLY A 323 13.19 15.09 -20.96
N PHE A 324 12.83 13.83 -21.18
CA PHE A 324 11.76 13.17 -20.44
C PHE A 324 12.36 12.29 -19.35
N LEU A 325 11.93 12.47 -18.10
CA LEU A 325 12.35 11.63 -16.99
C LEU A 325 11.23 10.64 -16.67
N LEU A 326 11.44 9.37 -17.01
CA LEU A 326 10.53 8.27 -16.73
C LEU A 326 10.84 7.68 -15.34
N HIS A 327 9.82 7.40 -14.52
CA HIS A 327 9.99 6.80 -13.20
C HIS A 327 8.81 5.89 -12.80
N GLU A 328 9.03 5.04 -11.78
CA GLU A 328 8.10 3.98 -11.35
C GLU A 328 6.71 4.42 -10.85
N GLU A 329 6.49 5.69 -10.51
CA GLU A 329 5.14 6.16 -10.12
C GLU A 329 4.15 6.21 -11.31
N ASP A 330 4.66 6.34 -12.55
CA ASP A 330 3.81 6.45 -13.74
C ASP A 330 4.41 5.80 -15.01
N LEU A 331 4.07 4.52 -15.14
CA LEU A 331 4.14 3.53 -16.23
C LEU A 331 3.61 3.89 -17.62
N SER A 332 2.85 4.97 -17.73
CA SER A 332 1.97 5.21 -18.89
C SER A 332 2.36 6.49 -19.64
N PRO A 333 3.55 6.53 -20.29
CA PRO A 333 4.12 7.76 -20.83
C PRO A 333 3.33 8.36 -22.00
N GLY A 334 2.47 7.58 -22.67
CA GLY A 334 1.76 8.00 -23.89
C GLY A 334 0.99 9.32 -23.77
N PHE A 335 0.35 9.57 -22.62
CA PHE A 335 -0.31 10.87 -22.35
C PHE A 335 0.68 12.04 -22.42
N PHE A 336 1.86 11.88 -21.82
CA PHE A 336 2.89 12.92 -21.77
C PHE A 336 3.61 13.08 -23.11
N LEU A 337 3.93 11.97 -23.77
CA LEU A 337 4.60 11.97 -25.07
C LEU A 337 3.73 12.53 -26.19
N ASN A 338 2.40 12.61 -26.00
CA ASN A 338 1.52 13.32 -26.92
C ASN A 338 1.61 14.84 -26.79
N MET A 339 2.20 15.35 -25.71
CA MET A 339 2.42 16.78 -25.46
C MET A 339 3.89 17.17 -25.64
N VAL A 340 4.82 16.25 -25.36
CA VAL A 340 6.26 16.47 -25.35
C VAL A 340 6.94 15.55 -26.35
N ASP A 341 7.83 16.11 -27.18
CA ASP A 341 8.75 15.36 -28.04
C ASP A 341 10.16 15.41 -27.42
N PRO A 342 10.56 14.41 -26.62
CA PRO A 342 11.78 14.51 -25.83
C PRO A 342 13.04 14.28 -26.65
N HIS A 343 14.07 15.09 -26.40
CA HIS A 343 15.39 14.90 -26.99
C HIS A 343 16.06 13.61 -26.51
N ALA A 344 15.89 13.27 -25.23
CA ALA A 344 16.43 12.08 -24.57
C ALA A 344 15.54 11.68 -23.39
N CYS A 345 15.66 10.42 -22.95
CA CYS A 345 14.93 9.90 -21.80
C CYS A 345 15.87 9.45 -20.69
N GLY A 346 15.69 10.00 -19.49
CA GLY A 346 16.25 9.48 -18.26
C GLY A 346 15.31 8.43 -17.67
N VAL A 347 15.81 7.25 -17.33
CA VAL A 347 15.01 6.16 -16.75
C VAL A 347 15.39 6.01 -15.28
N LEU A 348 14.61 6.66 -14.42
CA LEU A 348 14.87 6.75 -12.99
C LEU A 348 14.28 5.56 -12.22
N GLN A 349 15.18 4.77 -11.65
CA GLN A 349 14.86 3.72 -10.68
C GLN A 349 15.62 3.99 -9.37
N PRO A 350 14.98 4.62 -8.37
CA PRO A 350 15.63 4.91 -7.11
C PRO A 350 16.14 3.64 -6.43
N GLN A 351 17.24 3.76 -5.67
CA GLN A 351 17.71 2.67 -4.83
C GLN A 351 16.61 2.25 -3.84
N THR A 352 16.51 0.95 -3.59
CA THR A 352 15.37 0.23 -3.00
C THR A 352 15.11 0.46 -1.51
N LYS A 353 15.78 1.46 -0.92
CA LYS A 353 15.76 1.71 0.51
C LYS A 353 14.61 2.66 0.86
N LEU A 354 13.43 2.09 1.09
CA LEU A 354 12.21 2.79 1.52
C LEU A 354 12.18 3.12 3.01
N GLY A 355 13.09 2.53 3.78
CA GLY A 355 13.23 2.63 5.24
C GLY A 355 14.63 2.16 5.66
N PRO A 356 14.84 1.71 6.92
CA PRO A 356 16.16 1.29 7.39
C PRO A 356 16.65 0.00 6.73
N LEU A 357 15.74 -0.80 6.17
CA LEU A 357 15.99 -2.09 5.56
C LEU A 357 15.77 -2.09 4.03
N GLU A 358 16.49 -2.95 3.33
CA GLU A 358 16.35 -3.12 1.88
C GLU A 358 15.06 -3.83 1.50
N SER A 359 14.47 -3.41 0.38
CA SER A 359 13.35 -4.12 -0.21
C SER A 359 13.77 -5.52 -0.68
N ALA A 360 12.81 -6.44 -0.71
CA ALA A 360 13.06 -7.80 -1.18
C ALA A 360 13.46 -7.79 -2.68
N PRO A 361 14.35 -8.71 -3.11
CA PRO A 361 14.87 -8.69 -4.48
C PRO A 361 13.81 -8.74 -5.58
N HIS A 362 12.66 -9.38 -5.32
CA HIS A 362 11.56 -9.46 -6.29
C HIS A 362 10.89 -8.11 -6.56
N ILE A 363 10.94 -7.17 -5.61
CA ILE A 363 10.44 -5.82 -5.80
C ILE A 363 11.29 -5.07 -6.82
N ALA A 364 12.60 -5.10 -6.64
CA ALA A 364 13.56 -4.49 -7.56
C ALA A 364 13.43 -5.11 -8.98
N ALA A 365 13.33 -6.44 -9.04
CA ALA A 365 13.19 -7.17 -10.30
C ALA A 365 11.89 -6.83 -11.04
N PHE A 366 10.76 -6.75 -10.33
CA PHE A 366 9.49 -6.36 -10.94
C PHE A 366 9.54 -4.93 -11.48
N ARG A 367 10.09 -3.98 -10.71
CA ARG A 367 10.19 -2.56 -11.10
C ARG A 367 11.11 -2.36 -12.31
N SER A 368 12.29 -2.98 -12.29
CA SER A 368 13.23 -2.93 -13.41
C SER A 368 12.61 -3.50 -14.68
N ALA A 369 12.00 -4.69 -14.62
CA ALA A 369 11.38 -5.28 -15.80
C ALA A 369 10.13 -4.53 -16.28
N ALA A 370 9.39 -3.85 -15.38
CA ALA A 370 8.29 -2.96 -15.77
C ALA A 370 8.79 -1.71 -16.50
N LEU A 371 9.92 -1.13 -16.07
CA LEU A 371 10.58 -0.04 -16.79
C LEU A 371 11.06 -0.52 -18.15
N ASP A 372 11.71 -1.69 -18.23
CA ASP A 372 12.18 -2.29 -19.48
C ASP A 372 11.05 -2.53 -20.50
N ASP A 373 9.88 -3.00 -20.03
CA ASP A 373 8.69 -3.15 -20.87
C ASP A 373 8.27 -1.80 -21.49
N VAL A 374 8.30 -0.73 -20.71
CA VAL A 374 7.86 0.60 -21.14
C VAL A 374 8.88 1.22 -22.09
N THR A 375 10.17 1.18 -21.75
CA THR A 375 11.24 1.74 -22.57
C THR A 375 11.39 1.01 -23.90
N THR A 376 11.08 -0.29 -23.94
CA THR A 376 11.01 -1.08 -25.18
C THR A 376 9.80 -0.67 -26.03
N ARG A 377 8.59 -0.63 -25.44
CA ARG A 377 7.35 -0.29 -26.17
C ARG A 377 7.33 1.12 -26.73
N TRP A 378 8.02 2.06 -26.08
CA TRP A 378 8.04 3.47 -26.45
C TRP A 378 9.40 3.94 -26.98
N SER A 379 10.28 3.01 -27.37
CA SER A 379 11.67 3.31 -27.78
C SER A 379 11.77 4.36 -28.89
N GLU A 380 10.88 4.30 -29.88
CA GLU A 380 10.82 5.24 -31.01
C GLU A 380 10.43 6.67 -30.62
N ARG A 381 9.78 6.86 -29.45
CA ARG A 381 9.27 8.16 -28.98
C ARG A 381 10.00 8.74 -27.78
N LEU A 382 10.93 7.99 -27.17
CA LEU A 382 11.65 8.40 -25.96
C LEU A 382 13.02 9.02 -26.26
N GLY A 383 13.53 8.88 -27.49
CA GLY A 383 14.90 9.26 -27.81
C GLY A 383 15.95 8.36 -27.11
N PRO A 384 17.24 8.75 -27.09
CA PRO A 384 18.29 8.02 -26.40
C PRO A 384 18.00 7.88 -24.91
N GLN A 385 18.15 6.65 -24.38
CA GLN A 385 17.78 6.30 -23.01
C GLN A 385 19.03 6.18 -22.13
N ALA A 386 18.94 6.68 -20.89
CA ALA A 386 19.99 6.55 -19.88
C ALA A 386 19.42 6.05 -18.54
N PRO A 387 19.98 4.99 -17.92
CA PRO A 387 19.54 4.54 -16.60
C PRO A 387 20.04 5.51 -15.51
N LEU A 388 19.16 5.85 -14.56
CA LEU A 388 19.43 6.78 -13.47
C LEU A 388 18.97 6.19 -12.14
N THR A 389 19.72 6.41 -11.07
CA THR A 389 19.42 5.86 -9.74
C THR A 389 19.40 6.91 -8.62
N SER A 390 19.98 8.08 -8.87
CA SER A 390 20.19 9.14 -7.88
C SER A 390 19.89 10.53 -8.45
N HIS A 391 19.78 11.54 -7.58
CA HIS A 391 19.64 12.93 -8.03
C HIS A 391 20.87 13.42 -8.79
N SER A 392 22.07 12.96 -8.44
CA SER A 392 23.30 13.32 -9.15
C SER A 392 23.39 12.69 -10.54
N ASP A 393 22.80 11.50 -10.74
CA ASP A 393 22.68 10.89 -12.07
C ASP A 393 21.78 11.75 -12.97
N VAL A 394 20.68 12.28 -12.43
CA VAL A 394 19.76 13.17 -13.17
C VAL A 394 20.50 14.42 -13.63
N GLU A 395 21.29 15.05 -12.76
CA GLU A 395 22.11 16.22 -13.08
C GLU A 395 23.14 15.91 -14.18
N ALA A 396 23.91 14.84 -14.00
CA ALA A 396 24.94 14.43 -14.96
C ALA A 396 24.35 14.10 -16.33
N TRP A 397 23.20 13.41 -16.37
CA TRP A 397 22.46 13.12 -17.59
C TRP A 397 21.98 14.39 -18.28
N ALA A 398 21.35 15.30 -17.53
CA ALA A 398 20.82 16.54 -18.09
C ALA A 398 21.92 17.40 -18.72
N LYS A 399 23.09 17.48 -18.06
CA LYS A 399 24.27 18.15 -18.59
C LYS A 399 24.81 17.47 -19.85
N ALA A 400 24.93 16.14 -19.83
CA ALA A 400 25.44 15.37 -20.97
C ALA A 400 24.56 15.52 -22.23
N GLN A 401 23.25 15.68 -22.04
CA GLN A 401 22.28 15.87 -23.14
C GLN A 401 22.06 17.35 -23.50
N ASN A 402 22.71 18.27 -22.78
CA ASN A 402 22.53 19.73 -22.89
C ASN A 402 21.05 20.12 -22.80
N LEU A 403 20.34 19.61 -21.78
CA LEU A 403 18.92 19.89 -21.59
C LEU A 403 18.70 21.27 -20.97
N GLU A 404 17.67 21.95 -21.45
CA GLU A 404 17.22 23.24 -20.92
C GLU A 404 16.08 23.07 -19.92
N GLN A 405 15.34 21.96 -20.01
CA GLN A 405 14.32 21.55 -19.04
C GLN A 405 14.16 20.03 -19.02
N ILE A 406 13.61 19.52 -17.91
CA ILE A 406 13.23 18.12 -17.75
C ILE A 406 11.73 18.07 -17.52
N VAL A 407 11.01 17.26 -18.30
CA VAL A 407 9.60 16.96 -18.07
C VAL A 407 9.45 15.57 -17.49
N THR A 408 8.62 15.42 -16.46
CA THR A 408 8.36 14.14 -15.79
C THR A 408 6.89 14.03 -15.41
N PRO A 409 6.32 12.82 -15.32
CA PRO A 409 5.06 12.62 -14.62
C PRO A 409 5.15 13.17 -13.19
N TYR A 410 4.03 13.65 -12.64
CA TYR A 410 4.00 14.07 -11.24
C TYR A 410 4.26 12.88 -10.31
N ALA A 411 5.24 13.02 -9.41
CA ALA A 411 5.53 12.01 -8.39
C ALA A 411 4.77 12.34 -7.09
N PRO A 412 3.82 11.50 -6.64
CA PRO A 412 3.16 11.70 -5.36
C PRO A 412 4.12 11.53 -4.18
N VAL A 413 3.70 11.98 -2.99
CA VAL A 413 4.44 11.81 -1.73
C VAL A 413 5.04 10.40 -1.61
N GLY A 414 6.36 10.34 -1.58
CA GLY A 414 7.11 9.09 -1.57
C GLY A 414 8.57 9.28 -2.01
N PRO A 415 9.32 8.17 -2.20
CA PRO A 415 10.75 8.19 -2.50
C PRO A 415 11.11 8.93 -3.79
N VAL A 416 10.33 8.75 -4.86
CA VAL A 416 10.55 9.46 -6.13
C VAL A 416 10.40 10.96 -5.93
N ALA A 417 9.34 11.40 -5.24
CA ALA A 417 9.14 12.82 -4.93
C ALA A 417 10.29 13.40 -4.08
N THR A 418 10.82 12.62 -3.11
CA THR A 418 12.00 13.03 -2.33
C THR A 418 13.23 13.20 -3.21
N LEU A 419 13.49 12.27 -4.13
CA LEU A 419 14.63 12.35 -5.05
C LEU A 419 14.49 13.53 -6.01
N LEU A 420 13.32 13.73 -6.61
CA LEU A 420 13.06 14.88 -7.49
C LEU A 420 13.25 16.20 -6.74
N ALA A 421 12.74 16.31 -5.51
CA ALA A 421 12.93 17.50 -4.68
C ALA A 421 14.41 17.76 -4.29
N GLN A 422 15.26 16.72 -4.26
CA GLN A 422 16.71 16.90 -4.10
C GLN A 422 17.36 17.35 -5.41
N ALA A 423 17.00 16.74 -6.54
CA ALA A 423 17.50 17.12 -7.86
C ALA A 423 17.17 18.58 -8.20
N SER A 424 15.94 19.03 -7.93
CA SER A 424 15.50 20.41 -8.17
C SER A 424 16.18 21.47 -7.29
N LYS A 425 16.92 21.06 -6.24
CA LYS A 425 17.70 21.99 -5.40
C LYS A 425 19.12 22.22 -5.91
N SER A 426 19.59 21.41 -6.87
CA SER A 426 20.91 21.60 -7.47
C SER A 426 20.85 22.72 -8.49
N ASP A 427 21.73 23.73 -8.35
CA ASP A 427 21.86 24.85 -9.30
C ASP A 427 22.32 24.40 -10.71
N HIS A 428 22.77 23.15 -10.84
CA HIS A 428 23.23 22.57 -12.10
C HIS A 428 22.18 21.70 -12.80
N THR A 429 21.05 21.44 -12.14
CA THR A 429 19.93 20.70 -12.75
C THR A 429 18.98 21.70 -13.40
N PRO A 430 18.65 21.55 -14.69
CA PRO A 430 17.65 22.41 -15.32
C PRO A 430 16.27 22.22 -14.65
N PRO A 431 15.32 23.15 -14.83
CA PRO A 431 13.99 23.05 -14.23
C PRO A 431 13.33 21.69 -14.49
N ILE A 432 12.86 21.05 -13.41
CA ILE A 432 12.10 19.79 -13.47
C ILE A 432 10.62 20.13 -13.41
N ILE A 433 9.94 19.96 -14.54
CA ILE A 433 8.51 20.22 -14.73
C ILE A 433 7.72 18.94 -14.45
N GLN A 434 6.92 18.95 -13.39
CA GLN A 434 6.11 17.80 -12.98
C GLN A 434 4.68 17.90 -13.51
N LEU A 435 4.38 17.16 -14.57
CA LEU A 435 3.07 17.15 -15.20
C LEU A 435 2.10 16.22 -14.46
N MET A 436 1.06 16.81 -13.86
CA MET A 436 0.00 16.06 -13.20
C MET A 436 -1.03 15.54 -14.22
N ARG A 437 -1.59 14.36 -13.99
CA ARG A 437 -2.69 13.85 -14.83
C ARG A 437 -3.99 14.61 -14.55
N PRO A 438 -4.87 14.77 -15.55
CA PRO A 438 -6.22 15.29 -15.34
C PRO A 438 -7.00 14.49 -14.27
N TYR A 439 -6.86 13.16 -14.26
CA TYR A 439 -7.46 12.28 -13.26
C TYR A 439 -7.10 12.66 -11.82
N ASP A 440 -5.81 12.92 -11.57
CA ASP A 440 -5.31 13.27 -10.23
C ASP A 440 -5.78 14.68 -9.83
N ARG A 441 -5.66 15.66 -10.74
CA ARG A 441 -6.15 17.04 -10.54
C ARG A 441 -7.65 17.10 -10.21
N MET A 442 -8.43 16.26 -10.88
CA MET A 442 -9.88 16.18 -10.67
C MET A 442 -10.23 15.56 -9.32
N THR A 443 -9.53 14.49 -8.91
CA THR A 443 -9.96 13.67 -7.78
C THR A 443 -9.35 14.08 -6.46
N TRP A 444 -8.05 14.33 -6.40
CA TRP A 444 -7.32 14.55 -5.16
C TRP A 444 -7.81 15.76 -4.32
N PRO A 445 -8.29 16.89 -4.88
CA PRO A 445 -8.81 18.00 -4.08
C PRO A 445 -9.97 17.61 -3.15
N HIS A 446 -10.66 16.50 -3.46
CA HIS A 446 -11.79 16.01 -2.69
C HIS A 446 -11.39 15.03 -1.58
N ALA A 447 -10.12 14.62 -1.48
CA ALA A 447 -9.61 13.64 -0.51
C ALA A 447 -9.27 14.26 0.86
N THR A 448 -10.15 15.10 1.41
CA THR A 448 -9.83 15.92 2.59
C THR A 448 -10.24 15.29 3.92
N ARG A 449 -11.46 14.76 4.05
CA ARG A 449 -12.00 14.28 5.33
C ARG A 449 -11.96 12.75 5.46
N GLY A 450 -12.93 12.11 4.83
CA GLY A 450 -13.12 10.67 4.83
C GLY A 450 -13.57 10.19 3.45
N PHE A 451 -13.51 8.88 3.22
CA PHE A 451 -13.90 8.32 1.93
C PHE A 451 -15.38 8.49 1.60
N PHE A 452 -16.30 8.52 2.58
CA PHE A 452 -17.73 8.65 2.27
C PHE A 452 -18.11 10.00 1.65
N PRO A 453 -17.62 11.16 2.14
CA PRO A 453 -17.72 12.42 1.40
C PRO A 453 -17.11 12.36 -0.01
N PHE A 454 -15.93 11.73 -0.17
CA PHE A 454 -15.29 11.53 -1.46
C PHE A 454 -16.15 10.66 -2.40
N LYS A 455 -16.74 9.57 -1.87
CA LYS A 455 -17.64 8.64 -2.55
C LYS A 455 -18.80 9.37 -3.22
N LYS A 456 -19.34 10.42 -2.59
CA LYS A 456 -20.45 11.21 -3.16
C LYS A 456 -20.09 11.92 -4.48
N LYS A 457 -18.79 12.07 -4.79
CA LYS A 457 -18.29 12.70 -6.02
C LYS A 457 -18.03 11.70 -7.16
N LEU A 458 -18.05 10.39 -6.88
CA LEU A 458 -17.76 9.36 -7.88
C LEU A 458 -18.61 9.46 -9.15
N PRO A 459 -19.94 9.74 -9.10
CA PRO A 459 -20.72 9.89 -10.33
C PRO A 459 -20.16 10.96 -11.27
N THR A 460 -19.72 12.10 -10.73
CA THR A 460 -19.07 13.17 -11.51
C THR A 460 -17.73 12.70 -12.08
N PHE A 461 -16.87 12.11 -11.24
CA PHE A 461 -15.57 11.61 -11.70
C PHE A 461 -15.70 10.55 -12.80
N ILE A 462 -16.69 9.67 -12.70
CA ILE A 462 -16.95 8.63 -13.70
C ILE A 462 -17.40 9.28 -15.03
N ALA A 463 -18.29 10.26 -14.98
CA ALA A 463 -18.72 10.97 -16.18
C ALA A 463 -17.53 11.66 -16.88
N ASP A 464 -16.65 12.31 -16.11
CA ASP A 464 -15.46 12.97 -16.65
C ASP A 464 -14.45 11.96 -17.24
N ILE A 465 -14.28 10.78 -16.62
CA ILE A 465 -13.44 9.68 -17.14
C ILE A 465 -13.99 9.09 -18.44
N GLN A 466 -15.32 9.08 -18.62
CA GLN A 466 -15.96 8.58 -19.84
C GLN A 466 -15.98 9.62 -20.96
N ALA A 467 -15.83 10.90 -20.64
CA ALA A 467 -15.80 12.00 -21.60
C ALA A 467 -14.40 12.31 -22.15
N ALA A 468 -13.35 11.95 -21.41
CA ALA A 468 -11.94 12.09 -21.78
C ALA A 468 -11.43 10.86 -22.54
#